data_AF-A0A352KN88-F1
#
_entry.id   AF-A0A352KN88-F1
#
_cell.length_a   1.000
_cell.length_b   1.000
_cell.length_c   1.000
_cell.angle_alpha   90.00
_cell.angle_beta   90.00
_cell.angle_gamma   90.00
#
_symmetry.space_group_name_H-M   'P 1'
#
loop_
_entity.id
_entity.type
_entity.pdbx_description
1 polymer ?
#
loop_
_entity_poly.entity_id
_entity_poly.type
_entity_poly.pdbx_seq_one_letter_code
_entity_poly.pdbx_strand_id
1 'polypeptide(L)'
;MLLNQKVKIMYRYGRLMLLSTIFCVSCANPTLEQQQVLATTIPQGVDEDRDGVLDALDQCAQSVIGEPVDAEGCQPFHFKSLGKVYFEFDNFELDNDAKIKLDRVAEYLSFNRHVRQLIILGHTDEVGTVAYNDQLSDRRVASVQRYLLAKKIPNHQLRAAYAGSENGGLGERAPIDENWTRLGRARNRHVDLILLESVWQR
;
A
#
# COMPACT_ATOMS: atom_id res chain seq x y z
N MET A 1 9.21 -24.89 50.57
CA MET A 1 8.10 -24.60 49.62
C MET A 1 8.13 -25.69 48.56
N LEU A 2 6.96 -26.28 48.33
CA LEU A 2 6.72 -27.69 47.99
C LEU A 2 7.00 -28.03 46.52
N LEU A 3 7.69 -29.15 46.28
CA LEU A 3 7.72 -29.82 44.97
C LEU A 3 7.28 -31.28 45.17
N ASN A 4 6.01 -31.58 44.88
CA ASN A 4 5.39 -32.88 45.10
C ASN A 4 5.28 -33.69 43.79
N GLN A 5 6.03 -34.80 43.80
CA GLN A 5 5.67 -36.16 43.41
C GLN A 5 5.10 -36.51 42.01
N LYS A 6 5.92 -37.34 41.35
CA LYS A 6 5.61 -38.38 40.35
C LYS A 6 4.54 -39.37 40.86
N VAL A 7 3.92 -40.13 39.95
CA VAL A 7 3.95 -41.62 39.88
C VAL A 7 3.05 -42.14 38.74
N LYS A 8 3.66 -42.91 37.83
CA LYS A 8 3.01 -43.80 36.84
C LYS A 8 2.65 -45.11 37.53
N ILE A 9 1.44 -45.67 37.31
CA ILE A 9 1.22 -47.12 37.44
C ILE A 9 0.26 -47.63 36.35
N MET A 10 0.68 -48.76 35.78
CA MET A 10 0.13 -49.58 34.72
C MET A 10 -0.63 -50.75 35.36
N TYR A 11 -1.79 -51.16 34.84
CA TYR A 11 -2.36 -52.48 35.15
C TYR A 11 -2.95 -53.15 33.91
N ARG A 12 -2.63 -54.45 33.78
CA ARG A 12 -2.91 -55.38 32.70
C ARG A 12 -3.37 -56.69 33.35
N TYR A 13 -4.64 -57.08 33.22
CA TYR A 13 -5.25 -58.41 33.44
C TYR A 13 -6.69 -58.29 32.85
N GLY A 14 -7.39 -59.23 32.25
CA GLY A 14 -7.36 -60.69 32.15
C GLY A 14 -8.74 -61.12 31.63
N ARG A 15 -8.83 -62.32 31.05
CA ARG A 15 -9.85 -62.87 30.12
C ARG A 15 -11.06 -63.52 30.84
N LEU A 16 -12.08 -63.93 30.04
CA LEU A 16 -13.18 -64.93 30.24
C LEU A 16 -14.57 -64.39 30.70
N MET A 17 -15.64 -64.29 29.88
CA MET A 17 -16.55 -65.27 29.20
C MET A 17 -17.58 -65.99 30.10
N LEU A 18 -18.89 -65.63 30.00
CA LEU A 18 -20.03 -66.44 29.51
C LEU A 18 -21.43 -66.05 30.08
N LEU A 19 -22.40 -65.93 29.16
CA LEU A 19 -23.87 -66.24 29.22
C LEU A 19 -24.75 -65.48 30.26
N SER A 20 -25.99 -65.04 30.01
CA SER A 20 -27.06 -65.51 29.12
C SER A 20 -28.14 -64.43 28.86
N THR A 21 -28.61 -64.37 27.61
CA THR A 21 -29.99 -64.06 27.15
C THR A 21 -30.75 -62.86 27.75
N ILE A 22 -30.76 -61.72 27.04
CA ILE A 22 -31.87 -60.76 27.08
C ILE A 22 -32.27 -60.42 25.65
N PHE A 23 -33.59 -60.47 25.45
CA PHE A 23 -34.38 -60.40 24.23
C PHE A 23 -34.04 -59.25 23.27
N CYS A 24 -34.02 -59.59 21.97
CA CYS A 24 -34.23 -58.68 20.85
C CYS A 24 -35.59 -57.98 20.98
N VAL A 25 -35.59 -56.65 21.07
CA VAL A 25 -36.70 -55.82 20.57
C VAL A 25 -36.12 -54.60 19.85
N SER A 26 -36.54 -54.45 18.60
CA SER A 26 -36.40 -53.29 17.72
C SER A 26 -35.08 -53.11 16.97
N CYS A 27 -35.11 -53.54 15.71
CA CYS A 27 -34.24 -53.06 14.65
C CYS A 27 -34.53 -51.56 14.40
N ALA A 28 -33.80 -50.68 15.08
CA ALA A 28 -33.60 -49.33 14.57
C ALA A 28 -32.29 -49.34 13.78
N ASN A 29 -32.38 -49.37 12.44
CA ASN A 29 -31.23 -49.16 11.57
C ASN A 29 -30.64 -47.76 11.86
N PRO A 30 -29.42 -47.62 12.40
CA PRO A 30 -28.69 -46.38 12.20
C PRO A 30 -28.24 -46.39 10.75
N THR A 31 -28.89 -45.58 9.92
CA THR A 31 -28.45 -45.34 8.55
C THR A 31 -26.98 -44.97 8.56
N LEU A 32 -26.20 -45.81 7.90
CA LEU A 32 -24.79 -45.63 7.62
C LEU A 32 -24.57 -44.25 6.98
N GLU A 33 -23.62 -43.53 7.56
CA GLU A 33 -22.66 -42.66 6.88
C GLU A 33 -23.09 -42.12 5.52
N GLN A 34 -23.73 -40.95 5.53
CA GLN A 34 -23.36 -39.92 4.58
C GLN A 34 -22.77 -38.78 5.38
N GLN A 35 -21.54 -38.98 5.84
CA GLN A 35 -20.66 -37.90 6.19
C GLN A 35 -20.28 -37.25 4.85
N GLN A 36 -21.21 -36.44 4.33
CA GLN A 36 -20.93 -35.52 3.25
C GLN A 36 -19.92 -34.55 3.84
N VAL A 37 -18.65 -34.82 3.57
CA VAL A 37 -17.57 -33.84 3.76
C VAL A 37 -18.09 -32.63 3.01
N LEU A 38 -18.55 -31.62 3.76
CA LEU A 38 -18.96 -30.35 3.20
C LEU A 38 -17.67 -29.79 2.62
N ALA A 39 -17.41 -30.13 1.36
CA ALA A 39 -16.43 -29.43 0.56
C ALA A 39 -16.93 -27.99 0.61
N THR A 40 -16.28 -27.19 1.44
CA THR A 40 -16.41 -25.74 1.40
C THR A 40 -16.03 -25.38 -0.02
N THR A 41 -17.06 -25.18 -0.84
CA THR A 41 -16.90 -24.65 -2.19
C THR A 41 -16.20 -23.33 -1.99
N ILE A 42 -14.91 -23.26 -2.32
CA ILE A 42 -14.22 -21.98 -2.48
C ILE A 42 -15.13 -21.20 -3.43
N PRO A 43 -15.69 -20.05 -3.03
CA PRO A 43 -16.53 -19.28 -3.92
C PRO A 43 -15.72 -19.07 -5.20
N GLN A 44 -16.27 -19.54 -6.33
CA GLN A 44 -15.70 -19.25 -7.63
C GLN A 44 -15.96 -17.76 -7.90
N GLY A 45 -15.17 -16.91 -7.27
CA GLY A 45 -15.12 -15.49 -7.53
C GLY A 45 -14.01 -15.20 -8.54
N VAL A 46 -14.20 -14.13 -9.30
CA VAL A 46 -13.11 -13.50 -10.02
C VAL A 46 -12.25 -12.77 -8.97
N ASP A 47 -10.94 -12.85 -9.18
CA ASP A 47 -9.90 -12.11 -8.46
C ASP A 47 -9.09 -11.46 -9.59
N GLU A 48 -9.47 -10.23 -9.94
CA GLU A 48 -9.00 -9.51 -11.13
C GLU A 48 -7.52 -9.11 -11.00
N ASP A 49 -7.12 -8.67 -9.81
CA ASP A 49 -5.78 -8.19 -9.52
C ASP A 49 -4.83 -9.26 -8.94
N ARG A 50 -5.36 -10.45 -8.62
CA ARG A 50 -4.63 -11.67 -8.21
C ARG A 50 -3.87 -11.50 -6.91
N ASP A 51 -4.50 -10.83 -5.96
CA ASP A 51 -3.95 -10.56 -4.63
C ASP A 51 -4.38 -11.60 -3.58
N GLY A 52 -5.31 -12.48 -3.94
CA GLY A 52 -5.85 -13.53 -3.09
C GLY A 52 -7.15 -13.17 -2.36
N VAL A 53 -7.69 -11.97 -2.62
CA VAL A 53 -9.01 -11.50 -2.18
C VAL A 53 -9.93 -11.46 -3.39
N LEU A 54 -11.15 -12.01 -3.25
CA LEU A 54 -12.11 -12.00 -4.36
C LEU A 54 -12.67 -10.59 -4.57
N ASP A 55 -12.95 -10.19 -5.80
CA ASP A 55 -13.49 -8.86 -6.15
C ASP A 55 -14.75 -8.47 -5.34
N ALA A 56 -15.54 -9.46 -4.90
CA ALA A 56 -16.74 -9.25 -4.09
C ALA A 56 -16.47 -8.84 -2.63
N LEU A 57 -15.25 -9.11 -2.14
CA LEU A 57 -14.77 -8.78 -0.80
C LEU A 57 -13.62 -7.76 -0.83
N ASP A 58 -13.05 -7.51 -2.01
CA ASP A 58 -11.99 -6.54 -2.24
C ASP A 58 -12.54 -5.11 -2.31
N GLN A 59 -11.99 -4.24 -1.46
CA GLN A 59 -12.29 -2.80 -1.43
C GLN A 59 -11.29 -1.98 -2.25
N CYS A 60 -10.18 -2.60 -2.64
CA CYS A 60 -9.04 -2.01 -3.32
C CYS A 60 -8.74 -2.77 -4.63
N ALA A 61 -9.61 -2.59 -5.64
CA ALA A 61 -9.63 -3.27 -6.94
C ALA A 61 -8.30 -3.37 -7.75
N GLN A 62 -7.23 -2.73 -7.30
CA GLN A 62 -5.90 -2.77 -7.91
C GLN A 62 -4.82 -2.70 -6.83
N SER A 63 -4.55 -3.82 -6.18
CA SER A 63 -3.37 -4.00 -5.37
C SER A 63 -2.12 -4.27 -6.25
N VAL A 64 -0.95 -3.90 -5.74
CA VAL A 64 0.35 -4.28 -6.34
C VAL A 64 0.59 -5.78 -6.15
N ILE A 65 0.63 -6.52 -7.27
CA ILE A 65 0.89 -7.97 -7.29
C ILE A 65 2.17 -8.32 -6.51
N GLY A 66 2.02 -9.22 -5.53
CA GLY A 66 3.13 -9.75 -4.74
C GLY A 66 3.42 -9.01 -3.43
N GLU A 67 2.73 -7.90 -3.16
CA GLU A 67 2.73 -7.25 -1.85
C GLU A 67 1.58 -7.78 -0.99
N PRO A 68 1.75 -7.91 0.33
CA PRO A 68 0.70 -8.41 1.21
C PRO A 68 -0.45 -7.41 1.32
N VAL A 69 -1.68 -7.91 1.24
CA VAL A 69 -2.93 -7.17 1.45
C VAL A 69 -3.57 -7.54 2.79
N ASP A 70 -4.46 -6.70 3.29
CA ASP A 70 -5.30 -7.00 4.45
C ASP A 70 -6.51 -7.89 4.07
N ALA A 71 -7.48 -8.04 4.98
CA ALA A 71 -8.64 -8.89 4.73
C ALA A 71 -9.60 -8.27 3.70
N GLU A 72 -9.41 -7.00 3.38
CA GLU A 72 -10.21 -6.20 2.47
C GLU A 72 -9.52 -5.99 1.11
N GLY A 73 -8.41 -6.69 0.83
CA GLY A 73 -7.64 -6.54 -0.43
C GLY A 73 -6.77 -5.27 -0.48
N CYS A 74 -6.74 -4.51 0.62
CA CYS A 74 -6.05 -3.25 0.67
C CYS A 74 -4.60 -3.40 1.15
N GLN A 75 -3.70 -2.77 0.42
CA GLN A 75 -2.30 -2.74 0.78
C GLN A 75 -2.08 -1.84 1.98
N PRO A 76 -1.08 -2.14 2.82
CA PRO A 76 -0.81 -1.38 4.02
C PRO A 76 0.00 -0.13 3.75
N PHE A 77 -0.32 0.55 2.67
CA PHE A 77 0.23 1.83 2.37
C PHE A 77 -0.80 2.66 1.65
N HIS A 78 -0.83 3.95 1.98
CA HIS A 78 -1.67 4.90 1.28
C HIS A 78 -0.81 6.04 0.75
N PHE A 79 -1.27 6.62 -0.35
CA PHE A 79 -0.69 7.84 -0.89
C PHE A 79 -1.34 9.05 -0.25
N LYS A 80 -0.51 9.98 0.26
CA LYS A 80 -0.99 11.22 0.89
C LYS A 80 -0.30 12.42 0.26
N SER A 81 -1.10 13.33 -0.31
CA SER A 81 -0.55 14.57 -0.85
C SER A 81 -0.19 15.53 0.28
N LEU A 82 1.04 16.07 0.25
CA LEU A 82 1.46 17.24 1.05
C LEU A 82 1.25 18.57 0.31
N GLY A 83 0.57 18.50 -0.84
CA GLY A 83 0.29 19.62 -1.72
C GLY A 83 1.43 19.93 -2.70
N LYS A 84 1.34 21.12 -3.30
CA LYS A 84 2.13 21.55 -4.46
C LYS A 84 3.15 22.63 -4.13
N VAL A 85 4.29 22.62 -4.81
CA VAL A 85 5.25 23.73 -4.88
C VAL A 85 5.13 24.37 -6.26
N TYR A 86 4.85 25.67 -6.34
CA TYR A 86 4.64 26.36 -7.62
C TYR A 86 5.92 27.01 -8.14
N PHE A 87 5.96 27.23 -9.46
CA PHE A 87 7.09 27.85 -10.13
C PHE A 87 6.63 28.92 -11.12
N GLU A 88 7.45 29.96 -11.25
CA GLU A 88 7.28 30.95 -12.29
C GLU A 88 7.48 30.38 -13.70
N PHE A 89 7.02 31.14 -14.69
CA PHE A 89 7.19 30.77 -16.09
C PHE A 89 8.68 30.59 -16.41
N ASP A 90 8.98 29.49 -17.10
CA ASP A 90 10.34 29.12 -17.50
C ASP A 90 11.39 29.09 -16.36
N ASN A 91 10.93 28.82 -15.13
CA ASN A 91 11.80 28.84 -13.95
C ASN A 91 11.74 27.52 -13.16
N PHE A 92 12.85 27.21 -12.48
CA PHE A 92 13.04 26.07 -11.57
C PHE A 92 13.67 26.48 -10.22
N GLU A 93 13.80 27.78 -9.96
CA GLU A 93 14.24 28.30 -8.67
C GLU A 93 13.11 28.27 -7.64
N LEU A 94 13.46 27.95 -6.40
CA LEU A 94 12.51 27.95 -5.28
C LEU A 94 12.42 29.35 -4.68
N ASP A 95 11.23 29.93 -4.71
CA ASP A 95 10.92 31.16 -4.00
C ASP A 95 10.83 30.94 -2.48
N ASN A 96 10.48 31.99 -1.73
CA ASN A 96 10.39 31.90 -0.27
C ASN A 96 9.20 31.05 0.20
N ASP A 97 8.06 31.10 -0.49
CA ASP A 97 6.86 30.35 -0.12
C ASP A 97 7.07 28.85 -0.33
N ALA A 98 7.72 28.48 -1.43
CA ALA A 98 8.19 27.13 -1.72
C ALA A 98 9.12 26.62 -0.61
N LYS A 99 10.10 27.43 -0.20
CA LYS A 99 11.05 27.07 0.87
C LYS A 99 10.35 26.87 2.21
N ILE A 100 9.42 27.76 2.58
CA ILE A 100 8.61 27.62 3.81
C ILE A 100 7.81 26.31 3.79
N LYS A 101 7.22 25.97 2.64
CA LYS A 101 6.49 24.70 2.50
C LYS A 101 7.41 23.49 2.63
N LEU A 102 8.55 23.52 1.95
CA LEU A 102 9.53 22.42 1.99
C LEU A 102 10.16 22.27 3.37
N ASP A 103 10.28 23.34 4.15
CA ASP A 103 10.71 23.28 5.55
C ASP A 103 9.72 22.49 6.41
N ARG A 104 8.41 22.73 6.26
CA ARG A 104 7.36 21.95 6.94
C ARG A 104 7.34 20.49 6.50
N VAL A 105 7.59 20.24 5.22
CA VAL A 105 7.72 18.86 4.69
C VAL A 105 8.92 18.17 5.32
N ALA A 106 10.08 18.82 5.39
CA ALA A 106 11.27 18.26 6.01
C ALA A 106 11.07 17.99 7.52
N GLU A 107 10.39 18.90 8.22
CA GLU A 107 9.99 18.72 9.61
C GLU A 107 9.09 17.48 9.77
N TYR A 108 8.04 17.36 8.95
CA TYR A 108 7.15 16.21 8.97
C TYR A 108 7.90 14.90 8.73
N LEU A 109 8.76 14.83 7.70
CA LEU A 109 9.54 13.63 7.39
C LEU A 109 10.51 13.25 8.53
N SER A 110 11.03 14.25 9.25
CA SER A 110 11.94 14.02 10.36
C SER A 110 11.24 13.40 11.58
N PHE A 111 9.98 13.78 11.83
CA PHE A 111 9.18 13.24 12.94
C PHE A 111 8.49 11.92 12.60
N ASN A 112 8.16 11.68 11.33
CA ASN A 112 7.35 10.53 10.90
C ASN A 112 8.22 9.45 10.23
N ARG A 113 8.88 8.64 11.07
CA ARG A 113 9.79 7.56 10.62
C ARG A 113 9.11 6.42 9.87
N HIS A 114 7.78 6.34 9.90
CA HIS A 114 6.97 5.35 9.16
C HIS A 114 6.73 5.75 7.70
N VAL A 115 7.07 6.98 7.31
CA VAL A 115 7.05 7.40 5.91
C VAL A 115 8.11 6.62 5.14
N ARG A 116 7.67 5.75 4.22
CA ARG A 116 8.58 4.95 3.38
C ARG A 116 9.30 5.83 2.37
N GLN A 117 8.54 6.65 1.65
CA GLN A 117 9.06 7.53 0.59
C GLN A 117 8.24 8.82 0.48
N LEU A 118 8.91 9.91 0.10
CA LEU A 118 8.31 11.09 -0.50
C LEU A 118 8.59 11.06 -2.00
N ILE A 119 7.53 10.98 -2.80
CA ILE A 119 7.55 11.05 -4.25
C ILE A 119 7.44 12.52 -4.67
N ILE A 120 8.33 12.94 -5.57
CA ILE A 120 8.44 14.31 -6.07
C ILE A 120 8.17 14.29 -7.58
N LEU A 121 7.02 14.82 -8.00
CA LEU A 121 6.54 14.76 -9.38
C LEU A 121 6.55 16.15 -10.02
N GLY A 122 7.21 16.30 -11.18
CA GLY A 122 7.32 17.59 -11.87
C GLY A 122 6.27 17.80 -12.95
N HIS A 123 5.72 19.00 -13.01
CA HIS A 123 4.74 19.43 -14.01
C HIS A 123 5.14 20.77 -14.65
N THR A 124 4.66 21.00 -15.87
CA THR A 124 4.75 22.27 -16.60
C THR A 124 3.38 22.67 -17.16
N ASP A 125 3.28 23.90 -17.64
CA ASP A 125 2.23 24.26 -18.59
C ASP A 125 2.58 23.75 -20.00
N GLU A 126 1.68 23.95 -20.96
CA GLU A 126 1.86 23.49 -22.36
C GLU A 126 2.78 24.36 -23.21
N VAL A 127 3.35 25.43 -22.66
CA VAL A 127 4.11 26.39 -23.47
C VAL A 127 5.51 25.87 -23.68
N GLY A 128 5.79 25.41 -24.89
CA GLY A 128 7.11 24.90 -25.28
C GLY A 128 6.99 23.64 -26.11
N THR A 129 8.10 22.91 -26.24
CA THR A 129 8.07 21.55 -26.79
C THR A 129 7.96 20.54 -25.66
N VAL A 130 7.38 19.37 -25.91
CA VAL A 130 7.32 18.26 -24.94
C VAL A 130 8.70 17.97 -24.34
N ALA A 131 9.74 17.86 -25.19
CA ALA A 131 11.10 17.58 -24.73
C ALA A 131 11.69 18.69 -23.84
N TYR A 132 11.34 19.94 -24.13
CA TYR A 132 11.72 21.07 -23.28
C TYR A 132 11.01 21.00 -21.92
N ASN A 133 9.70 20.75 -21.94
CA ASN A 133 8.87 20.67 -20.75
C ASN A 133 9.25 19.49 -19.85
N ASP A 134 9.65 18.36 -20.43
CA ASP A 134 10.26 17.24 -19.71
C ASP A 134 11.50 17.70 -18.94
N GLN A 135 12.46 18.32 -19.63
CA GLN A 135 13.70 18.80 -19.00
C GLN A 135 13.44 19.88 -17.94
N LEU A 136 12.47 20.77 -18.16
CA LEU A 136 12.10 21.80 -17.19
C LEU A 136 11.47 21.18 -15.94
N SER A 137 10.57 20.20 -16.12
CA SER A 137 9.98 19.47 -15.01
C SER A 137 11.04 18.71 -14.18
N ASP A 138 12.02 18.11 -14.84
CA ASP A 138 13.14 17.41 -14.19
C ASP A 138 14.00 18.36 -13.36
N ARG A 139 14.28 19.56 -13.88
CA ARG A 139 15.01 20.60 -13.14
C ARG A 139 14.27 21.06 -11.90
N ARG A 140 12.94 21.20 -11.98
CA ARG A 140 12.09 21.56 -10.81
C ARG A 140 12.12 20.47 -9.74
N VAL A 141 11.97 19.20 -10.15
CA VAL A 141 12.10 18.04 -9.26
C VAL A 141 13.48 18.04 -8.58
N ALA A 142 14.55 18.25 -9.36
CA ALA A 142 15.91 18.30 -8.82
C ALA A 142 16.13 19.49 -7.86
N SER A 143 15.51 20.65 -8.09
CA SER A 143 15.54 21.78 -7.15
C SER A 143 14.90 21.43 -5.81
N VAL A 144 13.71 20.82 -5.83
CA VAL A 144 13.01 20.37 -4.63
C VAL A 144 13.82 19.30 -3.89
N GLN A 145 14.30 18.27 -4.60
CA GLN A 145 15.10 17.20 -4.02
C GLN A 145 16.38 17.72 -3.37
N ARG A 146 17.15 18.58 -4.07
CA ARG A 146 18.36 19.20 -3.51
C ARG A 146 18.07 20.00 -2.25
N TYR A 147 16.96 20.73 -2.22
CA TYR A 147 16.57 21.49 -1.03
C TYR A 147 16.29 20.59 0.17
N LEU A 148 15.53 19.50 -0.02
CA LEU A 148 15.23 18.53 1.04
C LEU A 148 16.47 17.76 1.51
N LEU A 149 17.38 17.40 0.60
CA LEU A 149 18.68 16.82 0.96
C LEU A 149 19.51 17.78 1.82
N ALA A 150 19.51 19.08 1.50
CA ALA A 150 20.18 20.10 2.32
C ALA A 150 19.55 20.22 3.72
N LYS A 151 18.24 19.96 3.84
CA LYS A 151 17.50 19.84 5.11
C LYS A 151 17.71 18.50 5.83
N LYS A 152 18.69 17.70 5.39
CA LYS A 152 19.10 16.42 6.00
C LYS A 152 18.09 15.29 5.87
N ILE A 153 17.15 15.38 4.93
CA ILE A 153 16.29 14.25 4.58
C ILE A 153 17.13 13.19 3.84
N PRO A 154 17.09 11.91 4.23
CA PRO A 154 17.88 10.87 3.58
C PRO A 154 17.48 10.67 2.11
N ASN A 155 18.47 10.51 1.23
CA ASN A 155 18.20 10.33 -0.21
C ASN A 155 17.32 9.11 -0.52
N HIS A 156 17.45 8.02 0.23
CA HIS A 156 16.64 6.81 0.04
C HIS A 156 15.14 7.04 0.32
N GLN A 157 14.80 8.09 1.06
CA GLN A 157 13.42 8.48 1.35
C GLN A 157 12.86 9.40 0.26
N LEU A 158 13.69 9.95 -0.63
CA LEU A 158 13.27 10.87 -1.68
C LEU A 158 13.25 10.16 -3.03
N ARG A 159 12.05 9.95 -3.57
CA ARG A 159 11.85 9.40 -4.92
C ARG A 159 11.56 10.53 -5.89
N ALA A 160 12.59 10.96 -6.60
CA ALA A 160 12.44 11.93 -7.70
C ALA A 160 11.93 11.23 -8.96
N ALA A 161 10.79 11.68 -9.49
CA ALA A 161 10.20 11.17 -10.72
C ALA A 161 10.59 12.06 -11.89
N TYR A 162 11.57 11.61 -12.68
CA TYR A 162 12.09 12.30 -13.87
C TYR A 162 11.45 11.76 -15.15
N ALA A 163 11.22 12.61 -16.14
CA ALA A 163 10.64 12.22 -17.42
C ALA A 163 11.44 11.07 -18.06
N GLY A 164 10.73 10.08 -18.63
CA GLY A 164 11.34 8.89 -19.25
C GLY A 164 11.69 7.73 -18.30
N SER A 165 11.52 7.89 -16.98
CA SER A 165 11.41 6.74 -16.07
C SER A 165 10.07 6.04 -16.27
N GLU A 166 10.00 4.73 -16.03
CA GLU A 166 8.76 3.95 -15.99
C GLU A 166 7.70 4.51 -15.01
N ASN A 167 8.09 5.47 -14.15
CA ASN A 167 7.25 6.27 -13.26
C ASN A 167 7.53 7.78 -13.42
N GLY A 168 7.81 8.22 -14.65
CA GLY A 168 8.49 9.49 -14.89
C GLY A 168 7.69 10.75 -14.61
N GLY A 169 8.41 11.87 -14.54
CA GLY A 169 7.86 13.22 -14.44
C GLY A 169 6.84 13.46 -15.55
N LEU A 170 5.80 14.22 -15.23
CA LEU A 170 4.62 14.34 -16.10
C LEU A 170 4.81 15.41 -17.17
N GLY A 171 5.73 16.36 -16.96
CA GLY A 171 5.91 17.49 -17.88
C GLY A 171 4.58 18.22 -18.07
N GLU A 172 4.19 18.47 -19.32
CA GLU A 172 2.90 19.09 -19.65
C GLU A 172 1.72 18.11 -19.74
N ARG A 173 1.95 16.80 -19.58
CA ARG A 173 0.98 15.74 -19.92
C ARG A 173 -0.15 15.56 -18.91
N ALA A 174 -0.02 16.15 -17.72
CA ALA A 174 -1.02 16.07 -16.65
C ALA A 174 -1.33 17.47 -16.10
N PRO A 175 -2.01 18.32 -16.89
CA PRO A 175 -2.46 19.62 -16.42
C PRO A 175 -3.54 19.43 -15.35
N ILE A 176 -3.49 20.24 -14.31
CA ILE A 176 -4.52 20.28 -13.26
C ILE A 176 -5.56 21.38 -13.52
N ASP A 177 -5.32 22.19 -14.56
CA ASP A 177 -6.09 23.37 -14.88
C ASP A 177 -5.98 23.74 -16.36
N GLU A 178 -6.75 24.73 -16.80
CA GLU A 178 -6.76 25.16 -18.19
C GLU A 178 -5.44 25.83 -18.63
N ASN A 179 -4.94 25.47 -19.81
CA ASN A 179 -3.71 26.08 -20.33
C ASN A 179 -3.94 27.38 -21.11
N TRP A 180 -5.17 27.70 -21.51
CA TRP A 180 -5.43 28.92 -22.28
C TRP A 180 -5.40 30.18 -21.40
N THR A 181 -5.61 30.08 -20.08
CA THR A 181 -5.52 31.24 -19.17
C THR A 181 -4.15 31.36 -18.53
N ARG A 182 -3.73 32.60 -18.22
CA ARG A 182 -2.48 32.85 -17.49
C ARG A 182 -2.49 32.21 -16.09
N LEU A 183 -3.65 32.23 -15.43
CA LEU A 183 -3.81 31.69 -14.08
C LEU A 183 -3.79 30.16 -14.07
N GLY A 184 -4.48 29.50 -15.00
CA GLY A 184 -4.46 28.04 -15.12
C GLY A 184 -3.07 27.52 -15.46
N ARG A 185 -2.34 28.17 -16.39
CA ARG A 185 -0.92 27.87 -16.64
C ARG A 185 -0.05 28.02 -15.39
N ALA A 186 -0.26 29.07 -14.61
CA ALA A 186 0.48 29.23 -13.35
C ALA A 186 0.22 28.08 -12.36
N ARG A 187 -1.00 27.55 -12.32
CA ARG A 187 -1.33 26.37 -11.52
C ARG A 187 -0.71 25.09 -12.08
N ASN A 188 -0.59 24.95 -13.41
CA ASN A 188 0.06 23.80 -14.05
C ASN A 188 1.59 23.77 -13.86
N ARG A 189 2.23 24.91 -13.60
CA ARG A 189 3.67 24.98 -13.27
C ARG A 189 3.92 24.66 -11.80
N HIS A 190 3.96 23.37 -11.47
CA HIS A 190 4.17 22.94 -10.09
C HIS A 190 4.96 21.64 -9.97
N VAL A 191 5.32 21.31 -8.73
CA VAL A 191 5.79 20.00 -8.29
C VAL A 191 4.83 19.47 -7.24
N ASP A 192 4.38 18.24 -7.43
CA ASP A 192 3.57 17.50 -6.46
C ASP A 192 4.45 16.74 -5.46
N LEU A 193 4.03 16.78 -4.19
CA LEU A 193 4.67 16.10 -3.07
C LEU A 193 3.73 15.03 -2.52
N ILE A 194 4.06 13.76 -2.71
CA ILE A 194 3.19 12.64 -2.34
C ILE A 194 3.94 11.69 -1.43
N LEU A 195 3.41 11.45 -0.24
CA LEU A 195 3.94 10.45 0.68
C LEU A 195 3.42 9.07 0.35
N LEU A 196 4.29 8.09 0.53
CA LEU A 196 3.96 6.68 0.68
C LEU A 196 4.16 6.32 2.16
N GLU A 197 3.07 6.20 2.91
CA GLU A 197 3.07 5.89 4.35
C GLU A 197 2.63 4.45 4.57
N SER A 198 3.26 3.71 5.50
CA SER A 198 2.79 2.37 5.88
C SER A 198 1.66 2.43 6.93
N VAL A 199 0.61 1.64 6.75
CA VAL A 199 -0.59 1.58 7.62
C VAL A 199 -0.49 0.48 8.69
N TRP A 200 0.38 -0.54 8.49
CA TRP A 200 0.66 -1.56 9.52
C TRP A 200 1.53 -1.02 10.66
N GLN A 201 1.02 -0.08 11.45
CA GLN A 201 1.59 0.27 12.75
C GLN A 201 0.47 0.32 13.79
N ARG A 202 0.14 -0.84 14.34
CA ARG A 202 -0.34 -0.98 15.72
C ARG A 202 0.79 -1.57 16.55
#